data_AF-W7VSV4-F1
#
_entry.id   AF-W7VSV4-F1
#
_cell.length_a   1.000
_cell.length_b   1.000
_cell.length_c   1.000
_cell.angle_alpha   90.00
_cell.angle_beta   90.00
_cell.angle_gamma   90.00
#
_symmetry.space_group_name_H-M   'P 1'
#
loop_
_entity.id
_entity.type
_entity.pdbx_description
1 polymer ?
#
loop_
_entity_poly.entity_id
_entity_poly.type
_entity_poly.pdbx_seq_one_letter_code
_entity_poly.pdbx_strand_id
1 'polypeptide(L)'
;MPLIDAEALRERLAAGAPTVVVDTSFDLADPAAGERSYREGHLPGAHYLHLDRDLADHTPAADGRFRGRHPLPTREPSPQR
;
A
#
# COMPACT_ATOMS: atom_id res chain seq x y z
N MET A 1 5.76 -10.03 -13.00
CA MET A 1 5.78 -10.21 -11.53
C MET A 1 5.10 -11.53 -11.23
N PRO A 2 5.67 -12.43 -10.43
CA PRO A 2 4.96 -13.65 -10.08
C PRO A 2 3.81 -13.31 -9.13
N LEU A 3 2.63 -13.85 -9.42
CA LEU A 3 1.53 -13.90 -8.47
C LEU A 3 1.82 -15.01 -7.45
N ILE A 4 1.27 -14.87 -6.25
CA ILE A 4 1.24 -15.92 -5.21
C ILE A 4 -0.22 -16.18 -4.87
N ASP A 5 -0.60 -17.44 -4.74
CA ASP A 5 -1.94 -17.79 -4.25
C ASP A 5 -2.01 -17.73 -2.71
N ALA A 6 -3.22 -17.81 -2.17
CA ALA A 6 -3.48 -17.68 -0.74
C ALA A 6 -2.87 -18.83 0.09
N GLU A 7 -2.82 -20.05 -0.47
CA GLU A 7 -2.29 -21.22 0.23
C GLU A 7 -0.77 -21.13 0.35
N ALA A 8 -0.08 -20.80 -0.74
CA ALA A 8 1.35 -20.57 -0.76
C ALA A 8 1.77 -19.41 0.16
N LEU A 9 0.98 -18.32 0.22
CA LEU A 9 1.24 -17.24 1.17
C LEU A 9 1.11 -17.71 2.62
N ARG A 10 0.05 -18.46 2.94
CA ARG A 10 -0.18 -19.00 4.29
C ARG A 10 0.96 -19.91 4.73
N GLU A 11 1.40 -20.82 3.85
CA GLU A 11 2.53 -21.72 4.12
C GLU A 11 3.84 -20.96 4.34
N ARG A 12 4.10 -19.94 3.51
CA ARG A 12 5.28 -19.09 3.65
C ARG A 12 5.32 -18.35 4.98
N LEU A 13 4.19 -17.82 5.41
CA LEU A 13 4.05 -17.16 6.72
C LEU A 13 4.24 -18.17 7.87
N ALA A 14 3.64 -19.35 7.76
CA ALA A 14 3.77 -20.43 8.76
C ALA A 14 5.21 -20.96 8.87
N ALA A 15 5.95 -20.99 7.76
CA ALA A 15 7.36 -21.38 7.73
C ALA A 15 8.31 -20.32 8.34
N GLY A 16 7.80 -19.15 8.73
CA GLY A 16 8.62 -18.06 9.30
C GLY A 16 9.57 -17.41 8.29
N ALA A 17 9.33 -17.58 6.99
CA ALA A 17 10.14 -16.95 5.95
C ALA A 17 9.98 -15.41 6.01
N PRO A 18 11.06 -14.62 5.89
CA PRO A 18 10.97 -13.16 5.86
C PRO A 18 9.96 -12.70 4.80
N THR A 19 8.87 -12.10 5.28
CA THR A 19 7.70 -11.73 4.47
C THR A 19 7.08 -10.47 5.06
N VAL A 20 6.90 -9.44 4.23
CA VAL A 20 6.14 -8.24 4.58
C VAL A 20 4.85 -8.30 3.78
N VAL A 21 3.72 -8.31 4.48
CA VAL A 21 2.40 -8.22 3.87
C VAL A 21 1.95 -6.78 3.92
N VAL A 22 1.53 -6.25 2.78
CA VAL A 22 1.03 -4.88 2.67
C VAL A 22 -0.38 -4.92 2.11
N ASP A 23 -1.32 -4.35 2.85
CA ASP A 23 -2.68 -4.08 2.37
C ASP A 23 -2.69 -2.70 1.68
N THR A 24 -2.98 -2.71 0.39
CA THR A 24 -3.07 -1.50 -0.45
C THR A 24 -4.50 -1.30 -0.97
N SER A 25 -5.50 -1.78 -0.24
CA SER A 25 -6.92 -1.66 -0.62
C SER A 25 -7.33 -0.19 -0.67
N PHE A 26 -8.05 0.18 -1.73
CA PHE A 26 -8.48 1.56 -2.01
C PHE A 26 -9.81 1.56 -2.76
N ASP A 27 -10.68 2.52 -2.46
CA ASP A 27 -11.91 2.79 -3.20
C ASP A 27 -11.86 4.20 -3.79
N LEU A 28 -12.23 4.33 -5.06
CA LEU A 28 -12.14 5.60 -5.80
C LEU A 28 -13.18 6.63 -5.36
N ALA A 29 -14.35 6.18 -4.90
CA ALA A 29 -15.41 7.05 -4.40
C ALA A 29 -15.24 7.37 -2.91
N ASP A 30 -14.59 6.50 -2.15
CA ASP A 30 -14.31 6.68 -0.72
C ASP A 30 -12.85 6.28 -0.37
N PRO A 31 -11.90 7.24 -0.46
CA PRO A 31 -10.49 6.98 -0.15
C PRO A 31 -10.23 6.39 1.24
N ALA A 32 -11.12 6.63 2.21
CA ALA A 32 -10.99 6.13 3.57
C ALA A 32 -11.52 4.70 3.75
N ALA A 33 -12.20 4.12 2.75
CA ALA A 33 -12.79 2.79 2.85
C ALA A 33 -11.74 1.70 3.12
N GLY A 34 -10.58 1.77 2.45
CA GLY A 34 -9.49 0.82 2.66
C GLY A 34 -8.97 0.80 4.10
N GLU A 35 -8.72 1.98 4.67
CA GLU A 35 -8.23 2.11 6.05
C GLU A 35 -9.26 1.61 7.07
N ARG A 36 -10.55 1.86 6.82
CA ARG A 36 -11.63 1.32 7.68
C ARG A 36 -11.71 -0.20 7.60
N SER A 37 -11.75 -0.77 6.39
CA SER A 37 -11.77 -2.23 6.19
C SER A 37 -10.57 -2.92 6.85
N TYR A 38 -9.37 -2.34 6.69
CA TYR A 38 -8.17 -2.85 7.36
C TYR A 38 -8.33 -2.86 8.88
N ARG A 39 -8.86 -1.78 9.48
CA ARG A 39 -9.10 -1.71 10.93
C ARG A 39 -10.17 -2.70 11.41
N GLU A 40 -11.16 -3.01 10.57
CA GLU A 40 -12.18 -4.02 10.87
C GLU A 40 -11.63 -5.45 10.80
N GLY A 41 -10.69 -5.72 9.89
CA GLY A 41 -10.00 -7.00 9.80
C GLY A 41 -8.92 -7.04 8.73
N HIS A 42 -7.76 -7.58 9.08
CA HIS A 42 -6.61 -7.75 8.18
C HIS A 42 -5.80 -8.99 8.56
N LEU A 43 -4.89 -9.39 7.67
CA LEU A 43 -3.97 -10.48 7.95
C LEU A 43 -3.01 -10.12 9.10
N PRO A 44 -2.72 -11.04 10.04
CA PRO A 44 -1.80 -10.76 11.15
C PRO A 44 -0.43 -10.27 10.66
N GLY A 45 0.03 -9.15 11.23
CA GLY A 45 1.33 -8.55 10.89
C GLY A 45 1.38 -7.84 9.54
N ALA A 46 0.26 -7.70 8.84
CA ALA A 46 0.19 -6.82 7.68
C ALA A 46 0.41 -5.36 8.06
N HIS A 47 0.80 -4.54 7.08
CA HIS A 47 0.81 -3.09 7.17
C HIS A 47 -0.17 -2.50 6.17
N TYR A 48 -0.90 -1.46 6.56
CA TYR A 48 -1.76 -0.73 5.63
C TYR A 48 -0.98 0.44 5.00
N LEU A 49 -1.07 0.59 3.67
CA LEU A 49 -0.58 1.78 2.95
C LEU A 49 -1.73 2.43 2.18
N HIS A 50 -2.00 3.69 2.49
CA HIS A 50 -3.01 4.52 1.84
C HIS A 50 -2.48 5.07 0.51
N LEU A 51 -3.26 4.92 -0.57
CA LEU A 51 -2.84 5.32 -1.92
C LEU A 51 -2.36 6.78 -1.97
N ASP A 52 -3.18 7.72 -1.52
CA ASP A 52 -2.83 9.15 -1.59
C ASP A 52 -1.69 9.60 -0.69
N ARG A 53 -1.58 9.01 0.50
CA ARG A 53 -0.67 9.51 1.56
C ARG A 53 0.68 8.84 1.50
N ASP A 54 0.70 7.54 1.21
CA ASP A 54 1.87 6.69 1.41
C ASP A 54 2.45 6.23 0.05
N LEU A 55 1.63 6.12 -1.00
CA LEU A 55 2.03 5.58 -2.31
C LEU A 55 2.01 6.62 -3.43
N ALA A 56 1.61 7.86 -3.14
CA ALA A 56 1.53 8.95 -4.10
C ALA A 56 2.16 10.23 -3.54
N ASP A 57 2.65 11.07 -4.44
CA ASP A 57 3.11 12.42 -4.14
C ASP A 57 2.32 13.43 -4.98
N HIS A 58 1.45 14.16 -4.29
CA HIS A 58 0.60 15.20 -4.88
C HIS A 58 1.28 16.57 -4.93
N THR A 59 2.58 16.66 -4.61
CA THR A 59 3.35 17.91 -4.74
C THR A 59 3.37 18.35 -6.21
N PRO A 60 3.04 19.63 -6.50
CA PRO A 60 3.08 20.15 -7.87
C PRO A 60 4.47 20.02 -8.51
N ALA A 61 4.50 19.74 -9.81
CA ALA A 61 5.76 19.73 -10.55
C ALA A 61 6.37 21.14 -10.57
N ALA A 62 7.69 21.24 -10.40
CA ALA A 62 8.41 22.51 -10.44
C ALA A 62 8.27 23.24 -11.79
N ASP A 63 8.05 22.49 -12.88
CA ASP A 63 7.84 23.00 -14.24
C ASP A 63 6.35 23.18 -14.60
N GLY A 64 5.45 23.00 -13.63
CA GLY A 64 4.00 23.13 -13.79
C GLY A 64 3.33 22.00 -14.59
N ARG A 65 4.04 20.92 -14.95
CA ARG A 65 3.46 19.81 -15.71
C ARG A 65 2.54 18.93 -14.85
N PHE A 66 1.49 18.41 -15.47
CA PHE A 66 0.62 17.40 -14.86
C PHE A 66 1.36 16.05 -14.74
N ARG A 67 1.36 15.47 -13.54
CA ARG A 67 2.07 14.22 -13.20
C ARG A 67 1.15 12.99 -13.07
N GLY A 68 -0.13 13.11 -13.43
CA GLY A 68 -1.15 12.09 -13.19
C GLY A 68 -1.96 12.37 -11.93
N ARG A 69 -2.98 11.52 -11.67
CA ARG A 69 -3.88 11.66 -10.50
C ARG A 69 -3.27 11.11 -9.20
N HIS A 70 -2.29 10.23 -9.27
CA HIS A 70 -1.52 9.70 -8.14
C HIS A 70 -0.06 9.54 -8.58
N PRO A 71 0.71 10.64 -8.68
CA PRO A 71 2.08 10.59 -9.13
C PRO A 71 2.95 9.74 -8.21
N LEU A 72 3.91 9.00 -8.75
CA LEU A 72 4.86 8.25 -7.92
C LEU A 72 5.64 9.21 -6.99
N PRO A 73 5.82 8.83 -5.71
CA PRO A 73 6.64 9.59 -4.78
C PRO A 73 8.11 9.54 -5.19
N THR A 74 8.87 10.57 -4.80
CA THR A 74 10.33 10.50 -4.83
C THR A 74 10.81 9.41 -3.88
N ARG A 75 11.98 8.82 -4.14
CA ARG A 75 12.53 7.71 -3.35
C ARG A 75 13.00 8.13 -1.94
N GLU A 76 12.61 9.30 -1.46
CA GLU A 76 12.90 9.75 -0.09
C GLU A 76 12.27 8.74 0.88
N PRO A 77 12.94 8.44 2.01
CA PRO A 77 12.41 7.48 2.98
C PRO A 77 11.10 8.01 3.56
N SER A 78 9.98 7.34 3.26
CA SER A 78 8.74 7.53 4.00
C SER A 78 9.02 7.22 5.48
N PRO A 79 8.63 8.06 6.44
CA PRO A 79 8.76 7.72 7.85
C PRO A 79 7.89 6.49 8.11
N GLN A 80 8.54 5.33 8.28
CA GLN A 80 7.88 4.08 8.61
C GLN A 80 7.13 4.27 9.94
N ARG A 81 5.85 3.94 9.94
CA ARG A 81 4.98 3.98 11.13
C ARG A 81 4.81 2.58 11.69
#